data_AF-A0A4S4KH82-F1
#
_entry.id   AF-A0A4S4KH82-F1
#
_cell.length_a   1.000
_cell.length_b   1.000
_cell.length_c   1.000
_cell.angle_alpha   90.00
_cell.angle_beta   90.00
_cell.angle_gamma   90.00
#
_symmetry.space_group_name_H-M   'P 1'
#
loop_
_entity.id
_entity.type
_entity.pdbx_description
1 polymer ?
#
loop_
_entity_poly.entity_id
_entity_poly.type
_entity_poly.pdbx_seq_one_letter_code
_entity_poly.pdbx_strand_id
1 'polypeptide(L)'
;MNSCKQSFFVDKQEYEATNIIACPLPRCQNSWCRSCNHLIDQNGPPHSCDGTAELRHLMGQRGWKYCPGCQTPAEKVDGCNHMTCTSPGCNTHFCYLCGKAIVRSVKRQEIKDALSRHYRSCRMFEDIPDLPVPP
;
A
#
# COMPACT_ATOMS: atom_id res chain seq x y z
N MET A 1 -12.05 17.04 13.38
CA MET A 1 -13.28 17.22 14.20
C MET A 1 -12.96 16.57 15.54
N ASN A 2 -12.30 17.30 16.46
CA ASN A 2 -11.64 16.73 17.66
C ASN A 2 -12.30 17.31 18.93
N SER A 3 -13.61 17.14 19.06
CA SER A 3 -14.47 18.11 19.74
C SER A 3 -14.89 17.76 21.17
N CYS A 4 -14.36 16.70 21.80
CA CYS A 4 -14.80 16.37 23.16
C CYS A 4 -14.36 17.41 24.20
N LYS A 5 -13.09 17.86 24.16
CA LYS A 5 -12.48 18.87 25.08
C LYS A 5 -12.70 18.63 26.59
N GLN A 6 -13.06 17.42 26.97
CA GLN A 6 -13.30 17.03 28.35
C GLN A 6 -12.24 16.02 28.80
N SER A 7 -11.90 16.05 30.08
CA SER A 7 -11.04 15.08 30.73
C SER A 7 -11.85 14.13 31.61
N PHE A 8 -11.34 12.91 31.78
CA PHE A 8 -11.93 11.89 32.64
C PHE A 8 -10.80 11.08 33.29
N PHE A 9 -11.01 10.62 34.52
CA PHE A 9 -10.05 9.74 35.18
C PHE A 9 -10.21 8.31 34.68
N VAL A 10 -9.13 7.70 34.22
CA VAL A 10 -9.10 6.31 33.78
C VAL A 10 -8.23 5.49 34.71
N ASP A 11 -8.55 4.21 34.89
CA ASP A 11 -7.70 3.31 35.65
C ASP A 11 -6.36 3.11 34.93
N LYS A 12 -5.27 3.15 35.70
CA LYS A 12 -3.92 3.05 35.14
C LYS A 12 -3.67 1.68 34.51
N GLN A 13 -4.14 0.61 35.14
CA GLN A 13 -3.89 -0.76 34.67
C GLN A 13 -4.66 -1.01 33.37
N GLU A 14 -5.91 -0.53 33.28
CA GLU A 14 -6.70 -0.60 32.05
C GLU A 14 -6.08 0.24 30.92
N TYR A 15 -5.65 1.47 31.22
CA TYR A 15 -4.98 2.33 30.24
C TYR A 15 -3.70 1.72 29.69
N GLU A 16 -2.91 1.04 30.53
CA GLU A 16 -1.66 0.40 30.13
C GLU A 16 -1.87 -0.93 29.39
N ALA A 17 -3.02 -1.59 29.57
CA ALA A 17 -3.33 -2.90 29.00
C ALA A 17 -3.66 -2.89 27.50
N THR A 18 -3.98 -1.73 26.90
CA THR A 18 -4.33 -1.60 25.48
C THR A 18 -3.61 -0.42 24.83
N ASN A 19 -3.42 -0.51 23.51
CA ASN A 19 -2.96 0.62 22.71
C ASN A 19 -4.10 1.39 22.05
N ILE A 20 -5.34 0.89 22.08
CA ILE A 20 -6.50 1.61 21.56
C ILE A 20 -7.33 2.09 22.75
N ILE A 21 -7.43 3.40 22.90
CA ILE A 21 -8.21 4.04 23.97
C ILE A 21 -9.49 4.60 23.36
N ALA A 22 -10.63 4.08 23.81
CA ALA A 22 -11.93 4.67 23.52
C ALA A 22 -12.19 5.79 24.54
N CYS A 23 -12.84 6.87 24.09
CA CYS A 23 -13.24 7.94 25.01
C CYS A 23 -14.28 7.39 26.01
N PRO A 24 -14.05 7.51 27.33
CA PRO A 24 -14.96 6.96 28.33
C PRO A 24 -16.26 7.76 28.48
N LEU A 25 -16.37 8.92 27.82
CA LEU A 25 -17.55 9.78 27.94
C LEU A 25 -18.70 9.24 27.08
N PRO A 26 -19.93 9.06 27.64
CA PRO A 26 -21.04 8.37 26.97
C PRO A 26 -21.49 8.96 25.63
N ARG A 27 -21.12 10.22 25.33
CA ARG A 27 -21.49 10.92 24.09
C ARG A 27 -20.32 11.17 23.16
N CYS A 28 -19.17 10.56 23.43
CA CYS A 28 -17.98 10.68 22.61
C CYS A 28 -17.57 9.31 22.08
N GLN A 29 -17.60 9.13 20.76
CA GLN A 29 -17.25 7.86 20.11
C GLN A 29 -15.81 7.85 19.58
N ASN A 30 -15.02 8.88 19.93
CA ASN A 30 -13.63 8.96 19.48
C ASN A 30 -12.80 7.85 20.12
N SER A 31 -11.93 7.26 19.33
CA SER A 31 -10.89 6.35 19.79
C SER A 31 -9.54 6.84 19.29
N TRP A 32 -8.47 6.61 20.05
CA TRP A 32 -7.12 6.99 19.65
C TRP A 32 -6.10 5.94 20.06
N CYS A 33 -4.96 5.94 19.37
CA CYS A 33 -3.84 5.11 19.74
C CYS A 33 -3.08 5.73 20.92
N ARG A 34 -2.89 4.98 22.01
CA ARG A 34 -2.11 5.41 23.17
C ARG A 34 -0.65 5.72 22.82
N SER A 35 -0.06 4.94 21.92
CA SER A 35 1.37 5.01 21.61
C SER A 35 1.74 6.20 20.73
N CYS A 36 0.87 6.59 19.79
CA CYS A 36 1.14 7.68 18.85
C CYS A 36 0.14 8.84 18.92
N ASN A 37 -0.88 8.73 19.79
CA ASN A 37 -1.95 9.71 19.99
C ASN A 37 -2.76 10.04 18.72
N HIS A 38 -2.76 9.15 17.72
CA HIS A 38 -3.53 9.31 16.50
C HIS A 38 -5.00 8.93 16.72
N LEU A 39 -5.93 9.76 16.24
CA LEU A 39 -7.37 9.43 16.23
C LEU A 39 -7.64 8.33 15.22
N ILE A 40 -8.40 7.32 15.64
CA ILE A 40 -8.73 6.17 14.81
C ILE A 40 -10.17 6.34 14.32
N ASP A 41 -10.33 6.33 13.00
CA ASP A 41 -11.64 6.25 12.37
C ASP A 41 -12.13 4.81 12.39
N GLN A 42 -13.27 4.57 13.05
CA GLN A 42 -13.88 3.24 13.13
C GLN A 42 -14.36 2.72 11.77
N ASN A 43 -14.61 3.61 10.81
CA ASN A 43 -14.98 3.26 9.44
C ASN A 43 -13.77 3.21 8.50
N GLY A 44 -12.59 3.57 9.01
CA GLY A 44 -11.35 3.62 8.26
C GLY A 44 -10.63 2.26 8.20
N PRO A 45 -9.45 2.23 7.57
CA PRO A 45 -8.57 1.07 7.66
C PRO A 45 -8.15 0.80 9.12
N PRO A 46 -7.79 -0.45 9.45
CA PRO A 46 -7.15 -0.75 10.72
C PRO A 46 -5.93 0.15 10.92
N HIS A 47 -5.78 0.69 12.13
CA HIS A 47 -4.64 1.53 12.46
C HIS A 47 -3.40 0.68 12.78
N SER A 48 -2.24 1.06 12.24
CA SER A 48 -0.95 0.63 12.78
C SER A 48 -0.05 1.83 13.02
N CYS A 49 0.69 1.85 14.14
CA CYS A 49 1.54 2.99 14.51
C CYS A 49 2.62 3.30 13.46
N ASP A 50 3.01 2.30 12.68
CA ASP A 50 4.00 2.41 11.60
C ASP A 50 3.39 2.78 10.24
N GLY A 51 2.07 2.91 10.14
CA GLY A 51 1.34 3.23 8.91
C GLY A 51 1.22 2.07 7.90
N THR A 52 1.71 0.87 8.23
CA THR A 52 1.71 -0.26 7.30
C THR A 52 0.30 -0.78 6.98
N ALA A 53 -0.64 -0.68 7.91
CA ALA A 53 -2.02 -1.11 7.70
C ALA A 53 -2.77 -0.15 6.77
N GLU A 54 -2.60 1.16 6.98
CA GLU A 54 -3.13 2.23 6.12
C GLU A 54 -2.56 2.13 4.71
N LEU A 55 -1.24 1.92 4.57
CA LEU A 55 -0.59 1.71 3.28
C LEU A 55 -1.13 0.46 2.57
N ARG A 56 -1.26 -0.66 3.28
CA ARG A 56 -1.79 -1.91 2.69
C ARG A 56 -3.22 -1.72 2.18
N HIS A 57 -4.05 -1.00 2.94
CA HIS A 57 -5.40 -0.68 2.53
C HIS A 57 -5.42 0.17 1.25
N LEU A 58 -4.63 1.24 1.21
CA LEU A 58 -4.51 2.09 0.03
C LEU A 58 -4.02 1.32 -1.20
N MET A 59 -3.03 0.44 -1.01
CA MET A 59 -2.52 -0.40 -2.09
C MET A 59 -3.61 -1.32 -2.66
N GLY A 60 -4.45 -1.90 -1.81
CA GLY A 60 -5.60 -2.70 -2.24
C GLY A 60 -6.61 -1.88 -3.05
N GLN A 61 -6.96 -0.67 -2.58
CA GLN A 61 -7.91 0.21 -3.26
C GLN A 61 -7.40 0.68 -4.63
N ARG A 62 -6.10 0.98 -4.74
CA ARG A 62 -5.48 1.49 -5.97
C ARG A 62 -5.00 0.39 -6.92
N GLY A 63 -5.05 -0.87 -6.48
CA GLY A 63 -4.48 -2.00 -7.24
C GLY A 63 -2.95 -1.98 -7.33
N TRP A 64 -2.27 -1.22 -6.47
CA TRP A 64 -0.81 -1.13 -6.44
C TRP A 64 -0.18 -2.48 -6.11
N LYS A 65 1.08 -2.67 -6.57
CA LYS A 65 1.82 -3.92 -6.40
C LYS A 65 3.07 -3.69 -5.60
N TYR A 66 3.47 -4.68 -4.82
CA TYR A 66 4.80 -4.70 -4.23
C TYR A 66 5.82 -5.25 -5.21
N CYS A 67 7.02 -4.67 -5.20
CA CYS A 67 8.17 -5.29 -5.85
C CYS A 67 8.45 -6.65 -5.18
N PRO A 68 8.48 -7.77 -5.93
CA PRO A 68 8.72 -9.10 -5.36
C PRO A 68 10.15 -9.27 -4.83
N GLY A 69 11.08 -8.38 -5.19
CA GLY A 69 12.48 -8.44 -4.74
C GLY A 69 12.75 -7.72 -3.43
N CYS A 70 12.10 -6.59 -3.16
CA CYS A 70 12.39 -5.74 -1.99
C CYS A 70 11.16 -5.18 -1.27
N GLN A 71 9.95 -5.55 -1.69
CA GLN A 71 8.69 -5.08 -1.11
C GLN A 71 8.48 -3.56 -1.16
N THR A 72 9.20 -2.84 -2.01
CA THR A 72 8.88 -1.44 -2.30
C THR A 72 7.53 -1.37 -3.03
N PRO A 73 6.56 -0.57 -2.56
CA PRO A 73 5.31 -0.32 -3.27
C PRO A 73 5.56 0.28 -4.65
N ALA A 74 4.77 -0.13 -5.63
CA ALA A 74 4.85 0.35 -6.99
C ALA A 74 3.46 0.71 -7.52
N GLU A 75 3.38 1.90 -8.08
CA GLU A 75 2.25 2.41 -8.87
C GLU A 75 2.61 2.34 -10.35
N LYS A 76 1.70 1.86 -11.19
CA LYS A 76 1.79 1.97 -12.65
C LYS A 76 0.95 3.17 -13.07
N VAL A 77 1.59 4.19 -13.65
CA VAL A 77 0.89 5.38 -14.16
C VAL A 77 0.38 5.14 -15.58
N ASP A 78 1.23 4.64 -16.47
CA ASP A 78 0.90 4.37 -17.87
C ASP A 78 1.92 3.39 -18.48
N GLY A 79 1.65 2.91 -19.71
CA GLY A 79 2.55 2.11 -20.52
C GLY A 79 2.39 0.60 -20.31
N CYS A 80 3.49 -0.11 -20.48
CA CYS A 80 3.49 -1.57 -20.43
C CYS A 80 3.53 -2.14 -19.00
N ASN A 81 3.18 -3.40 -18.86
CA ASN A 81 3.19 -4.13 -17.60
C ASN A 81 4.60 -4.50 -17.10
N HIS A 82 5.67 -4.19 -17.83
CA HIS A 82 7.04 -4.40 -17.38
C HIS A 82 7.47 -3.25 -16.46
N MET A 83 7.63 -3.57 -15.18
CA MET A 83 8.14 -2.64 -14.18
C MET A 83 9.61 -2.91 -13.89
N THR A 84 10.34 -1.85 -13.59
CA THR A 84 11.69 -1.91 -13.01
C THR A 84 11.65 -1.29 -11.63
N CYS A 85 12.09 -2.03 -10.61
CA CYS A 85 12.12 -1.51 -9.25
C CYS A 85 13.07 -0.31 -9.16
N THR A 86 12.59 0.79 -8.62
CA THR A 86 13.34 2.05 -8.43
C THR A 86 14.17 2.05 -7.15
N SER A 87 13.96 1.08 -6.25
CA SER A 87 14.73 0.96 -5.01
C SER A 87 16.22 0.72 -5.32
N PRO A 88 17.14 1.55 -4.76
CA PRO A 88 18.57 1.41 -5.01
C PRO A 88 19.09 0.00 -4.70
N GLY A 89 19.81 -0.60 -5.65
CA GLY A 89 20.38 -1.95 -5.49
C GLY A 89 19.37 -3.11 -5.62
N CYS A 90 18.08 -2.84 -5.82
CA CYS A 90 17.10 -3.90 -6.04
C CYS A 90 17.28 -4.54 -7.42
N ASN A 91 17.26 -3.76 -8.50
CA ASN A 91 17.40 -4.23 -9.89
C ASN A 91 16.41 -5.34 -10.29
N THR A 92 15.27 -5.45 -9.60
CA THR A 92 14.23 -6.43 -9.92
C THR A 92 13.31 -5.86 -11.00
N HIS A 93 13.17 -6.59 -12.09
CA HIS A 93 12.12 -6.41 -13.09
C HIS A 93 10.97 -7.36 -12.79
N PHE A 94 9.74 -6.86 -12.83
CA PHE A 94 8.54 -7.64 -12.51
C PHE A 94 7.37 -7.21 -13.38
N CYS A 95 6.36 -8.07 -13.47
CA CYS A 95 5.14 -7.77 -14.22
C CYS A 95 4.10 -7.14 -13.29
N TYR A 96 3.59 -5.96 -13.62
CA TYR A 96 2.56 -5.28 -12.83
C TYR A 96 1.23 -6.04 -12.82
N LEU A 97 0.86 -6.62 -13.97
CA LEU A 97 -0.40 -7.35 -14.13
C LEU A 97 -0.46 -8.59 -13.22
N CYS A 98 0.54 -9.47 -13.30
CA CYS A 98 0.54 -10.71 -12.53
C CYS A 98 1.33 -10.66 -11.21
N GLY A 99 2.07 -9.58 -10.94
CA GLY A 99 2.88 -9.38 -9.74
C GLY A 99 4.17 -10.24 -9.66
N LYS A 100 4.44 -11.11 -10.65
CA LYS A 100 5.58 -12.02 -10.61
C LYS A 100 6.89 -11.33 -10.99
N ALA A 101 7.99 -11.74 -10.34
CA ALA A 101 9.33 -11.38 -10.75
C ALA A 101 9.63 -11.94 -12.15
N ILE A 102 10.27 -11.12 -12.99
CA ILE A 102 10.73 -11.50 -14.33
C ILE A 102 12.22 -11.84 -14.26
N VAL A 103 13.04 -10.95 -13.68
CA VAL A 103 14.47 -11.15 -13.45
C VAL A 103 15.01 -10.11 -12.47
N ARG A 104 16.12 -10.40 -11.79
CA ARG A 104 16.91 -9.41 -11.05
C ARG A 104 18.27 -9.22 -11.72
N SER A 105 18.43 -8.18 -12.54
CA SER A 105 19.66 -7.93 -13.31
C SER A 105 19.73 -6.48 -13.77
N VAL A 106 20.95 -6.02 -14.06
CA VAL A 106 21.23 -4.75 -14.75
C VAL A 106 21.65 -4.96 -16.20
N LYS A 107 21.87 -6.21 -16.61
CA LYS A 107 22.37 -6.54 -17.95
C LYS A 107 21.21 -6.59 -18.94
N ARG A 108 21.25 -5.71 -19.93
CA ARG A 108 20.20 -5.57 -20.96
C ARG A 108 19.81 -6.88 -21.64
N GLN A 109 20.78 -7.76 -21.92
CA GLN A 109 20.51 -9.03 -22.61
C GLN A 109 19.68 -9.98 -21.74
N GLU A 110 20.08 -10.18 -20.48
CA GLU A 110 19.35 -11.03 -19.53
C GLU A 110 17.91 -10.53 -19.31
N ILE A 111 17.74 -9.20 -19.26
CA ILE A 111 16.43 -8.56 -19.15
C ILE A 111 15.56 -8.87 -20.37
N LYS A 112 16.07 -8.64 -21.58
CA LYS A 112 15.32 -8.91 -22.83
C LYS A 112 14.90 -10.38 -22.96
N ASP A 113 15.79 -11.30 -22.63
CA ASP A 113 15.51 -12.73 -22.73
C ASP A 113 14.44 -13.16 -21.71
N ALA A 114 14.51 -12.63 -20.48
CA ALA A 114 13.51 -12.89 -19.45
C ALA A 114 12.13 -12.31 -19.80
N LEU A 115 12.09 -11.09 -20.33
CA LEU A 115 10.84 -10.47 -20.81
C LEU A 115 10.21 -11.30 -21.92
N SER A 116 11.02 -11.73 -22.90
CA SER A 116 10.56 -12.54 -24.04
C SER A 116 10.01 -13.89 -23.61
N ARG A 117 10.52 -14.48 -22.52
CA ARG A 117 9.94 -15.70 -21.93
C ARG A 117 8.64 -15.42 -21.17
N HIS A 118 8.62 -14.35 -20.37
CA HIS A 118 7.45 -14.02 -19.55
C HIS A 118 6.21 -13.69 -20.39
N TYR A 119 6.37 -12.85 -21.42
CA TYR A 119 5.24 -12.39 -22.24
C TYR A 119 4.79 -13.36 -23.34
N ARG A 120 5.34 -14.59 -23.37
CA ARG A 120 4.72 -15.70 -24.13
C ARG A 120 3.42 -16.18 -23.50
N SER A 121 3.24 -15.95 -22.19
CA SER A 121 2.07 -16.41 -21.42
C SER A 121 1.46 -15.31 -20.54
N CYS A 122 1.88 -14.05 -20.72
CA CYS A 122 1.36 -12.88 -20.01
C CYS A 122 1.17 -11.72 -21.00
N ARG A 123 0.47 -10.66 -20.60
CA ARG A 123 0.16 -9.50 -21.46
C ARG A 123 1.08 -8.32 -21.15
N MET A 124 1.84 -7.89 -22.15
CA MET A 124 2.74 -6.73 -22.02
C MET A 124 1.96 -5.41 -22.00
N PHE A 125 0.88 -5.32 -22.79
CA PHE A 125 0.04 -4.13 -22.87
C PHE A 125 -1.38 -4.48 -22.44
N GLU A 126 -2.08 -3.51 -21.86
CA GLU A 126 -3.51 -3.60 -21.60
C GLU A 126 -4.25 -3.19 -22.88
N ASP A 127 -5.37 -3.86 -23.16
CA ASP A 127 -6.21 -3.52 -24.31
C ASP A 127 -7.00 -2.25 -23.97
N ILE A 128 -6.50 -1.08 -24.38
CA ILE A 128 -7.24 0.19 -24.27
C ILE A 128 -8.21 0.22 -25.46
N PRO A 129 -9.55 0.24 -25.24
CA PRO A 129 -10.48 0.48 -26.34
C PRO A 129 -10.15 1.85 -26.95
N ASP A 130 -10.15 1.96 -28.28
CA ASP A 130 -10.00 3.25 -28.96
C ASP A 130 -11.09 4.22 -28.47
N LEU A 131 -10.75 5.05 -27.48
CA LEU A 131 -11.60 6.15 -27.08
C LEU A 131 -11.48 7.19 -28.20
N PRO A 132 -12.60 7.60 -28.83
CA PRO A 132 -12.56 8.63 -29.85
C PRO A 132 -11.91 9.88 -29.24
N VAL A 133 -10.83 10.34 -29.86
CA VAL A 133 -10.19 11.61 -29.48
C VAL A 133 -11.22 12.70 -29.76
N PRO A 134 -11.60 13.52 -28.75
CA PRO A 134 -12.48 14.65 -29.00
C PRO A 134 -11.82 15.62 -30.00
N PRO A 135 -12.61 16.24 -30.90
CA PRO A 135 -12.11 17.10 -31.98
C PRO A 135 -11.38 18.36 -31.48
#